data_AF-A0A1X1QF01-F1
#
_entry.id   AF-A0A1X1QF01-F1
#
_cell.length_a   1.000
_cell.length_b   1.000
_cell.length_c   1.000
_cell.angle_alpha   90.00
_cell.angle_beta   90.00
_cell.angle_gamma   90.00
#
_symmetry.space_group_name_H-M   'P 1'
#
loop_
_entity.id
_entity.type
_entity.pdbx_description
1 polymer ?
#
loop_
_entity_poly.entity_id
_entity_poly.type
_entity_poly.pdbx_seq_one_letter_code
_entity_poly.pdbx_strand_id
1 'polypeptide(L)'
;MTEAKSTKTTDKPVFWVVVIAITIILGLIQFDIISVPSGNEVVKMQVYMSGEPADITAVAEKIELVEAAACSGSEVGIEIVKKAVISMLRLKADEVDGDAIVDASFSFTPHESINSNCLYPVSAVGMAVALQD
;
A
#
# COMPACT_ATOMS: atom_id res chain seq x y z
N MET A 1 -16.06 -60.98 40.89
CA MET A 1 -15.34 -59.73 41.21
C MET A 1 -14.92 -59.09 39.90
N THR A 2 -15.64 -58.02 39.58
CA THR A 2 -15.33 -56.91 38.65
C THR A 2 -14.50 -57.20 37.40
N GLU A 3 -15.22 -57.40 36.29
CA GLU A 3 -14.71 -57.17 34.95
C GLU A 3 -14.43 -55.68 34.74
N ALA A 4 -13.18 -55.33 34.46
CA ALA A 4 -12.83 -54.04 33.89
C ALA A 4 -11.92 -54.30 32.69
N LYS A 5 -12.49 -54.31 31.50
CA LYS A 5 -11.74 -54.03 30.28
C LYS A 5 -12.62 -53.24 29.34
N SER A 6 -12.65 -51.93 29.60
CA SER A 6 -13.08 -50.92 28.64
C SER A 6 -12.12 -51.00 27.45
N THR A 7 -12.47 -51.80 26.46
CA THR A 7 -11.83 -51.80 25.16
C THR A 7 -12.26 -50.52 24.45
N LYS A 8 -11.44 -49.49 24.61
CA LYS A 8 -11.50 -48.27 23.82
C LYS A 8 -11.17 -48.65 22.37
N THR A 9 -12.21 -49.04 21.62
CA THR A 9 -12.15 -49.24 20.18
C THR A 9 -11.56 -47.97 19.59
N THR A 10 -10.30 -48.07 19.20
CA THR A 10 -9.58 -46.94 18.65
C THR A 10 -10.06 -46.81 17.23
N ASP A 11 -11.07 -45.96 17.03
CA ASP A 11 -11.65 -45.60 15.75
C ASP A 11 -10.61 -44.82 14.91
N LYS A 12 -9.60 -45.57 14.43
CA LYS A 12 -8.56 -45.09 13.52
C LYS A 12 -9.12 -44.32 12.31
N PRO A 13 -10.24 -44.72 11.65
CA PRO A 13 -10.73 -43.93 10.53
C PRO A 13 -11.24 -42.55 10.97
N VAL A 14 -11.85 -42.46 12.15
CA VAL A 14 -12.39 -41.20 12.69
C VAL A 14 -11.24 -40.24 13.03
N PHE A 15 -10.15 -40.75 13.62
CA PHE A 15 -8.98 -39.94 13.89
C PHE A 15 -8.37 -39.33 12.61
N TRP A 16 -8.24 -40.12 11.54
CA TRP A 16 -7.71 -39.62 10.27
C TRP A 16 -8.65 -38.62 9.57
N VAL A 17 -9.96 -38.83 9.64
CA VAL A 17 -10.95 -37.88 9.11
C VAL A 17 -10.89 -36.54 9.84
N VAL A 18 -10.74 -36.56 11.17
CA VAL A 18 -10.60 -35.34 11.99
C VAL A 18 -9.29 -34.62 11.67
N VAL A 19 -8.17 -35.34 11.53
CA VAL A 19 -6.88 -34.75 11.14
C VAL A 19 -6.96 -34.11 9.75
N ILE A 20 -7.55 -34.78 8.77
CA ILE A 20 -7.72 -34.24 7.41
C ILE A 20 -8.62 -33.00 7.44
N ALA A 21 -9.74 -33.05 8.16
CA ALA A 21 -10.65 -31.91 8.28
C ALA A 21 -9.98 -30.69 8.93
N ILE A 22 -9.22 -30.90 10.00
CA ILE A 22 -8.45 -29.82 10.66
C ILE A 22 -7.37 -29.26 9.72
N THR A 23 -6.70 -30.11 8.95
CA THR A 23 -5.68 -29.68 7.99
C THR A 23 -6.29 -28.84 6.86
N ILE A 24 -7.47 -29.20 6.36
CA ILE A 24 -8.21 -28.43 5.36
C ILE A 24 -8.66 -27.08 5.96
N ILE A 25 -9.21 -27.07 7.17
CA ILE A 25 -9.62 -25.83 7.84
C ILE A 25 -8.42 -24.91 8.06
N LEU A 26 -7.29 -25.42 8.55
CA LEU A 26 -6.05 -24.63 8.72
C LEU A 26 -5.49 -24.13 7.38
N GLY A 27 -5.59 -24.92 6.31
CA GLY A 27 -5.21 -24.51 4.96
C GLY A 27 -6.12 -23.43 4.37
N LEU A 28 -7.41 -23.43 4.72
CA LEU A 28 -8.37 -22.41 4.30
C LEU A 28 -8.19 -21.08 5.05
N ILE A 29 -7.70 -21.09 6.29
CA ILE A 29 -7.44 -19.88 7.09
C ILE A 29 -6.19 -19.12 6.57
N GLN A 30 -5.33 -19.75 5.75
CA GLN A 30 -4.19 -19.06 5.12
C GLN A 30 -4.56 -18.28 3.85
N PHE A 31 -5.80 -18.38 3.38
CA PHE A 31 -6.36 -17.40 2.45
C PHE A 31 -7.02 -16.29 3.26
N ASP A 32 -6.23 -15.67 4.14
CA ASP A 32 -6.52 -14.30 4.52
C ASP A 32 -6.62 -13.55 3.20
N ILE A 33 -7.79 -12.96 2.96
CA ILE A 33 -8.07 -12.14 1.81
C ILE A 33 -7.14 -10.94 1.94
N ILE A 34 -5.91 -11.09 1.44
CA ILE A 34 -5.09 -9.97 1.05
C ILE A 34 -5.86 -9.39 -0.12
N SER A 35 -6.71 -8.42 0.20
CA SER A 35 -7.23 -7.48 -0.77
C SER A 35 -6.01 -6.81 -1.38
N VAL A 36 -5.45 -7.42 -2.42
CA VAL A 36 -4.54 -6.74 -3.32
C VAL A 36 -5.41 -5.66 -3.95
N PRO A 37 -5.16 -4.36 -3.69
CA PRO A 37 -5.92 -3.31 -4.35
C PRO A 37 -5.61 -3.44 -5.84
N SER A 38 -6.54 -4.09 -6.54
CA SER A 38 -6.47 -4.28 -7.97
C SER A 38 -7.10 -3.06 -8.60
N GLY A 39 -6.24 -2.25 -9.21
CA GLY A 39 -6.65 -1.20 -10.13
C GLY A 39 -6.73 0.17 -9.49
N ASN A 40 -5.83 1.05 -9.93
CA ASN A 40 -6.12 2.45 -10.24
C ASN A 40 -6.89 3.26 -9.19
N GLU A 41 -6.75 2.95 -7.91
CA GLU A 41 -7.21 3.85 -6.88
C GLU A 41 -6.26 5.04 -6.87
N VAL A 42 -6.76 6.16 -7.39
CA VAL A 42 -6.24 7.48 -7.10
C VAL A 42 -6.37 7.65 -5.59
N VAL A 43 -5.34 7.21 -4.86
CA VAL A 43 -5.25 7.42 -3.41
C VAL A 43 -5.09 8.92 -3.24
N LYS A 44 -6.22 9.62 -3.05
CA LYS A 44 -6.23 11.03 -2.68
C LYS A 44 -5.49 11.14 -1.36
N MET A 45 -4.23 11.53 -1.41
CA MET A 45 -3.49 11.81 -0.19
C MET A 45 -4.14 12.99 0.51
N GLN A 46 -4.37 12.82 1.81
CA GLN A 46 -4.69 13.96 2.66
C GLN A 46 -3.54 14.96 2.53
N VAL A 47 -3.87 16.24 2.35
CA VAL A 47 -2.89 17.31 2.32
C VAL A 47 -2.21 17.30 3.68
N TYR A 48 -0.88 17.29 3.77
CA TYR A 48 -0.18 17.29 5.05
C TYR A 48 0.55 18.64 5.22
N MET A 49 0.19 19.41 6.24
CA MET A 49 0.97 20.57 6.70
C MET A 49 1.81 20.15 7.90
N SER A 50 3.12 20.38 7.86
CA SER A 50 4.02 20.17 9.01
C SER A 50 3.93 18.79 9.68
N GLY A 51 3.50 17.75 8.94
CA GLY A 51 3.36 16.38 9.45
C GLY A 51 1.95 15.99 9.91
N GLU A 52 0.97 16.89 9.86
CA GLU A 52 -0.44 16.65 10.22
C GLU A 52 -1.37 16.86 9.01
N PRO A 53 -2.50 16.12 8.92
CA PRO A 53 -3.46 16.29 7.83
C PRO A 53 -4.13 17.67 7.92
N ALA A 54 -3.94 18.49 6.88
CA ALA A 54 -4.44 19.86 6.74
C ALA A 54 -5.85 19.88 6.13
N ASP A 55 -6.68 20.78 6.65
CA ASP A 55 -8.02 21.01 6.14
C ASP A 55 -7.95 21.76 4.80
N ILE A 56 -8.62 21.23 3.79
CA ILE A 56 -8.50 21.57 2.36
C ILE A 56 -9.05 22.96 2.01
N THR A 57 -9.70 23.63 2.96
CA THR A 57 -10.29 24.97 2.84
C THR A 57 -9.27 26.11 2.88
N ALA A 58 -8.00 25.84 3.18
CA ALA A 58 -6.94 26.85 3.28
C ALA A 58 -6.17 27.11 1.96
N VAL A 59 -6.58 26.52 0.84
CA VAL A 59 -5.88 26.69 -0.45
C VAL A 59 -6.13 28.09 -1.04
N ALA A 60 -5.10 28.93 -1.08
CA ALA A 60 -5.14 30.27 -1.67
C ALA A 60 -5.14 30.21 -3.19
N GLU A 61 -4.18 29.47 -3.74
CA GLU A 61 -3.87 29.49 -5.16
C GLU A 61 -3.30 28.15 -5.60
N LYS A 62 -3.71 27.68 -6.79
CA LYS A 62 -3.10 26.54 -7.47
C LYS A 62 -1.99 27.07 -8.37
N ILE A 63 -0.76 26.63 -8.12
CA ILE A 63 0.43 27.15 -8.79
C ILE A 63 0.70 26.33 -10.05
N GLU A 64 1.16 25.09 -9.88
CA GLU A 64 1.56 24.24 -10.98
C GLU A 64 1.44 22.75 -10.61
N LEU A 65 1.30 21.91 -11.63
CA LEU A 65 1.33 20.46 -11.49
C LEU A 65 2.79 19.98 -11.40
N VAL A 66 3.13 19.36 -10.28
CA VAL A 66 4.45 18.79 -10.00
C VAL A 66 4.42 17.27 -10.11
N GLU A 67 5.50 16.69 -10.61
CA GLU A 67 5.63 15.25 -10.81
C GLU A 67 6.98 14.74 -10.33
N ALA A 68 7.02 13.56 -9.70
CA ALA A 68 8.26 12.89 -9.33
C ALA A 68 8.16 11.41 -9.61
N ALA A 69 9.29 10.79 -9.94
CA ALA A 69 9.33 9.38 -10.27
C ALA A 69 10.66 8.76 -9.84
N ALA A 70 10.62 7.53 -9.34
CA ALA A 70 11.79 6.72 -9.03
C ALA A 70 11.55 5.24 -9.31
N CYS A 71 12.67 4.53 -9.48
CA CYS A 71 12.69 3.10 -9.74
C CYS A 71 13.08 2.32 -8.50
N SER A 72 12.31 1.29 -8.14
CA SER A 72 12.76 0.27 -7.21
C SER A 72 13.44 -0.89 -7.93
N GLY A 73 14.48 -1.43 -7.30
CA GLY A 73 15.15 -2.67 -7.74
C GLY A 73 14.41 -3.96 -7.33
N SER A 74 13.41 -3.85 -6.45
CA SER A 74 12.62 -4.99 -5.97
C SER A 74 11.20 -4.58 -5.60
N GLU A 75 10.28 -5.55 -5.56
CA GLU A 75 8.89 -5.33 -5.15
C GLU A 75 8.80 -4.80 -3.71
N VAL A 76 9.60 -5.37 -2.79
CA VAL A 76 9.65 -4.94 -1.38
C VAL A 76 10.16 -3.50 -1.25
N GLY A 77 11.01 -3.05 -2.17
CA GLY A 77 11.54 -1.68 -2.19
C GLY A 77 10.53 -0.62 -2.63
N ILE A 78 9.38 -1.00 -3.19
CA ILE A 78 8.35 -0.06 -3.66
C ILE A 78 7.90 0.87 -2.54
N GLU A 79 7.66 0.37 -1.34
CA GLU A 79 7.23 1.19 -0.19
C GLU A 79 8.27 2.23 0.22
N ILE A 80 9.56 1.89 0.11
CA ILE A 80 10.66 2.83 0.39
C ILE A 80 10.74 3.88 -0.71
N VAL A 81 10.68 3.46 -1.97
CA VAL A 81 10.71 4.36 -3.13
C VAL A 81 9.50 5.28 -3.15
N LYS A 82 8.31 4.79 -2.77
CA LYS A 82 7.10 5.61 -2.65
C LYS A 82 7.28 6.76 -1.67
N LYS A 83 7.90 6.51 -0.52
CA LYS A 83 8.25 7.57 0.45
C LYS A 83 9.25 8.57 -0.15
N ALA A 84 10.27 8.07 -0.86
CA ALA A 84 11.24 8.94 -1.54
C ALA A 84 10.57 9.81 -2.62
N VAL A 85 9.63 9.26 -3.39
CA VAL A 85 8.84 9.97 -4.41
C VAL A 85 8.01 11.09 -3.80
N ILE A 86 7.38 10.85 -2.64
CA ILE A 86 6.66 11.91 -1.90
C ILE A 86 7.61 13.02 -1.48
N SER A 87 8.79 12.68 -0.95
CA SER A 87 9.79 13.68 -0.57
C SER A 87 10.27 14.51 -1.76
N MET A 88 10.49 13.87 -2.92
CA MET A 88 10.86 14.57 -4.15
C MET A 88 9.74 15.48 -4.67
N LEU A 89 8.48 15.04 -4.57
CA LEU A 89 7.31 15.84 -4.90
C LEU A 89 7.25 17.11 -4.05
N ARG A 90 7.50 17.00 -2.74
CA ARG A 90 7.56 18.15 -1.82
C ARG A 90 8.65 19.13 -2.21
N LEU A 91 9.86 18.65 -2.47
CA LEU A 91 10.95 19.50 -2.94
C LEU A 91 10.61 20.24 -4.25
N LYS A 92 9.93 19.57 -5.18
CA LYS A 92 9.45 20.21 -6.41
C LYS A 92 8.34 21.23 -6.18
N ALA A 93 7.47 21.02 -5.20
CA ALA A 93 6.49 22.02 -4.80
C ALA A 93 7.18 23.24 -4.16
N ASP A 94 8.19 23.02 -3.31
CA ASP A 94 8.98 24.10 -2.71
C ASP A 94 9.74 24.90 -3.78
N GLU A 95 10.25 24.24 -4.84
CA GLU A 95 10.92 24.90 -5.98
C GLU A 95 10.01 25.85 -6.77
N VAL A 96 8.69 25.65 -6.71
CA VAL A 96 7.68 26.51 -7.35
C VAL A 96 6.95 27.40 -6.34
N ASP A 97 7.55 27.64 -5.17
CA ASP A 97 6.99 28.44 -4.07
C ASP A 97 5.61 27.93 -3.57
N GLY A 98 5.37 26.61 -3.66
CA GLY A 98 4.16 25.95 -3.16
C GLY A 98 4.30 25.48 -1.72
N ASP A 99 3.35 25.86 -0.87
CA ASP A 99 3.30 25.47 0.55
C ASP A 99 2.79 24.03 0.76
N ALA A 100 1.97 23.52 -0.16
CA ALA A 100 1.37 22.21 -0.05
C ALA A 100 1.16 21.54 -1.42
N ILE A 101 0.88 20.24 -1.39
CA ILE A 101 0.48 19.46 -2.56
C ILE A 101 -0.92 18.91 -2.35
N VAL A 102 -1.81 19.15 -3.30
CA VAL A 102 -3.18 18.63 -3.33
C VAL A 102 -3.40 17.72 -4.53
N ASP A 103 -4.46 16.92 -4.49
CA ASP A 103 -4.84 15.99 -5.57
C ASP A 103 -3.70 15.04 -5.99
N ALA A 104 -2.82 14.70 -5.04
CA ALA A 104 -1.70 13.81 -5.31
C ALA A 104 -2.18 12.40 -5.66
N SER A 105 -1.57 11.81 -6.68
CA SER A 105 -1.86 10.48 -7.20
C SER A 105 -0.58 9.73 -7.47
N PHE A 106 -0.59 8.40 -7.32
CA PHE A 106 0.54 7.53 -7.63
C PHE A 106 0.24 6.69 -8.87
N SER A 107 1.27 6.46 -9.67
CA SER A 107 1.27 5.46 -10.73
C SER A 107 2.44 4.50 -10.57
N PHE A 108 2.24 3.26 -11.00
CA PHE A 108 3.26 2.21 -11.01
C PHE A 108 3.61 1.79 -12.44
N THR A 109 3.37 2.67 -13.40
CA THR A 109 3.74 2.50 -14.80
C THR A 109 5.08 3.16 -15.09
N PRO A 110 5.78 2.76 -16.16
CA PRO A 110 6.95 3.48 -16.64
C PRO A 110 6.64 4.98 -16.81
N HIS A 111 7.54 5.83 -16.35
CA HIS A 111 7.47 7.29 -16.44
C HIS A 111 8.63 7.79 -17.30
N GLU A 112 8.45 8.90 -18.02
CA GLU A 112 9.47 9.41 -18.96
C GLU A 112 10.80 9.75 -18.28
N SER A 113 10.75 10.13 -17.00
CA SER A 113 11.92 10.43 -16.17
C SER A 113 12.61 9.19 -15.56
N ILE A 114 12.07 7.99 -15.78
CA ILE A 114 12.67 6.73 -15.32
C ILE A 114 13.11 5.90 -16.53
N ASN A 115 14.22 5.18 -16.38
CA ASN A 115 14.65 4.19 -17.37
C ASN A 115 13.52 3.20 -17.71
N SER A 116 13.28 2.95 -19.00
CA SER A 116 12.27 2.02 -19.50
C SER A 116 12.42 0.58 -18.98
N ASN A 117 13.61 0.22 -18.50
CA ASN A 117 13.93 -1.10 -17.95
C ASN A 117 13.64 -1.21 -16.44
N CYS A 118 13.00 -0.21 -15.84
CA CYS A 118 12.62 -0.28 -14.44
C CYS A 118 11.54 -1.34 -14.23
N LEU A 119 11.85 -2.37 -13.44
CA LEU A 119 10.93 -3.46 -13.11
C LEU A 119 9.81 -3.00 -12.17
N TYR A 120 10.10 -2.05 -11.28
CA TYR A 120 9.18 -1.57 -10.26
C TYR A 120 9.17 -0.03 -10.23
N PRO A 121 8.61 0.61 -11.26
CA PRO A 121 8.54 2.07 -11.32
C PRO A 121 7.48 2.58 -10.35
N VAL A 122 7.78 3.73 -9.73
CA VAL A 122 6.83 4.48 -8.91
C VAL A 122 6.92 5.93 -9.34
N SER A 123 5.82 6.48 -9.83
CA SER A 123 5.68 7.91 -10.07
C SER A 123 4.52 8.46 -9.27
N ALA A 124 4.55 9.77 -9.04
CA ALA A 124 3.46 10.48 -8.44
C ALA A 124 3.37 11.89 -9.01
N VAL A 125 2.13 12.36 -9.11
CA VAL A 125 1.77 13.66 -9.65
C VAL A 125 0.84 14.34 -8.66
N GLY A 126 1.03 15.63 -8.43
CA GLY A 126 0.15 16.44 -7.59
C GLY A 126 0.17 17.90 -8.01
N MET A 127 -0.80 18.68 -7.52
CA MET A 127 -0.87 20.11 -7.74
C MET A 127 -0.20 20.83 -6.57
N ALA A 128 0.86 21.59 -6.84
CA ALA A 128 1.45 22.51 -5.88
C ALA A 128 0.50 23.70 -5.67
N VAL A 129 0.30 24.08 -4.41
CA VAL A 129 -0.61 25.16 -4.03
C VAL A 129 0.04 26.07 -2.98
N ALA A 130 -0.31 27.35 -2.99
CA ALA A 130 -0.05 28.26 -1.89
C ALA A 130 -1.24 28.25 -0.92
N LEU A 131 -0.98 28.40 0.37
CA LEU A 131 -2.00 28.47 1.41
C LEU A 131 -2.31 29.92 1.80
N GLN A 132 -3.54 30.20 2.26
CA GLN A 132 -3.87 31.51 2.83
C GLN A 132 -3.40 31.55 4.29
N ASP A 133 -2.60 32.56 4.64
CA ASP A 133 -2.18 32.88 6.02
C ASP A 133 -3.35 33.21 6.95
#